data_AF-G4CWG2-F1
#
_entry.id   AF-G4CWG2-F1
#
_cell.length_a   1.000
_cell.length_b   1.000
_cell.length_c   1.000
_cell.angle_alpha   90.00
_cell.angle_beta   90.00
_cell.angle_gamma   90.00
#
_symmetry.space_group_name_H-M   'P 1'
#
loop_
_entity.id
_entity.type
_entity.pdbx_description
1 polymer ?
#
loop_
_entity_poly.entity_id
_entity_poly.type
_entity_poly.pdbx_seq_one_letter_code
_entity_poly.pdbx_strand_id
1 'polypeptide(L)'
;MSRFSDDEFVPDDDVDDYDNLDEYDELPDDEDDYDDDDDDDYDDDDLEDAGEDEIDFVVALYNDDGERTAVPMEPMLANDLDELITQLRRLPGDAGAVGMVSIDHQFYVIVRVRGRNVQVFLSDSTQANDWPIARDVADFLGEDIPDPDDDPETMGDGDMLADAGVGEFDMEAFAEADEDSDEILADIAARVHFGPQFERASNTSVR
;
A
#
# COMPACT_ATOMS: atom_id res chain seq x y z
N MET A 1 15.17 -58.13 28.39
CA MET A 1 16.54 -58.50 28.84
C MET A 1 17.33 -57.20 28.84
N SER A 2 17.34 -56.47 29.96
CA SER A 2 18.40 -56.47 31.00
C SER A 2 19.12 -55.12 30.89
N ARG A 3 19.45 -54.37 31.94
CA ARG A 3 19.17 -54.43 33.38
C ARG A 3 19.56 -53.05 33.92
N PHE A 4 18.84 -52.59 34.93
CA PHE A 4 19.24 -51.53 35.85
C PHE A 4 20.65 -51.77 36.41
N SER A 5 21.39 -50.69 36.66
CA SER A 5 22.34 -50.59 37.77
C SER A 5 22.33 -49.15 38.27
N ASP A 6 21.60 -48.98 39.36
CA ASP A 6 21.72 -47.96 40.39
C ASP A 6 22.82 -48.46 41.34
N ASP A 7 23.79 -47.63 41.75
CA ASP A 7 24.37 -47.71 43.09
C ASP A 7 25.07 -46.39 43.45
N GLU A 8 24.72 -45.94 44.65
CA GLU A 8 24.97 -44.67 45.31
C GLU A 8 26.32 -44.66 46.06
N PHE A 9 26.74 -43.47 46.49
CA PHE A 9 27.39 -43.16 47.79
C PHE A 9 28.73 -42.36 47.74
N VAL A 10 28.64 -41.19 48.37
CA VAL A 10 29.56 -40.06 48.67
C VAL A 10 30.38 -40.30 49.96
N PRO A 11 31.13 -39.34 50.56
CA PRO A 11 32.21 -38.44 50.10
C PRO A 11 33.44 -38.49 51.05
N ASP A 12 34.57 -37.85 50.71
CA ASP A 12 35.64 -37.35 51.63
C ASP A 12 36.54 -36.44 50.77
N ASP A 13 36.53 -35.11 50.89
CA ASP A 13 37.11 -34.23 51.92
C ASP A 13 38.64 -34.29 52.01
N ASP A 14 39.22 -33.07 52.04
CA ASP A 14 40.56 -32.68 52.47
C ASP A 14 41.77 -32.65 51.50
N VAL A 15 42.01 -31.40 51.05
CA VAL A 15 43.24 -30.56 51.07
C VAL A 15 44.57 -31.04 50.48
N ASP A 16 45.15 -30.17 49.62
CA ASP A 16 46.49 -29.56 49.75
C ASP A 16 46.69 -28.69 48.50
N ASP A 17 46.51 -27.37 48.61
CA ASP A 17 47.57 -26.38 48.89
C ASP A 17 48.55 -26.21 47.71
N TYR A 18 48.23 -25.25 46.83
CA TYR A 18 49.23 -24.50 46.07
C TYR A 18 48.76 -23.04 46.00
N ASP A 19 48.90 -22.36 47.13
CA ASP A 19 49.00 -20.92 47.13
C ASP A 19 50.29 -20.46 46.42
N ASN A 20 50.08 -19.48 45.55
CA ASN A 20 50.91 -18.30 45.38
C ASN A 20 52.07 -18.30 44.36
N LEU A 21 51.79 -17.71 43.19
CA LEU A 21 52.62 -16.63 42.64
C LEU A 21 51.71 -15.46 42.20
N ASP A 22 51.53 -14.49 43.10
CA ASP A 22 51.63 -13.03 42.91
C ASP A 22 52.06 -12.64 41.47
N GLU A 23 51.45 -11.72 40.72
CA GLU A 23 51.00 -10.36 41.03
C GLU A 23 50.55 -9.76 39.68
N TYR A 24 49.33 -9.23 39.55
CA TYR A 24 49.03 -8.02 38.75
C TYR A 24 47.69 -7.46 39.27
N ASP A 25 47.83 -6.33 39.94
CA ASP A 25 46.86 -5.51 40.64
C ASP A 25 46.23 -4.52 39.66
N GLU A 26 44.96 -4.66 39.29
CA GLU A 26 44.17 -3.55 38.76
C GLU A 26 42.66 -3.87 38.80
N LEU A 27 41.94 -3.29 39.75
CA LEU A 27 40.49 -3.07 39.63
C LEU A 27 40.25 -1.64 39.11
N PRO A 28 39.41 -1.52 38.07
CA PRO A 28 38.31 -0.54 38.07
C PRO A 28 36.98 -1.31 37.87
N ASP A 29 35.95 -1.13 38.69
CA ASP A 29 34.97 -0.03 38.70
C ASP A 29 34.45 0.33 37.29
N ASP A 30 33.11 0.43 37.20
CA ASP A 30 32.32 0.96 36.07
C ASP A 30 32.23 0.03 34.83
N GLU A 31 31.11 -0.15 34.14
CA GLU A 31 29.83 0.56 34.05
C GLU A 31 28.83 -0.43 33.41
N ASP A 32 27.56 -0.13 33.56
CA ASP A 32 26.44 -0.88 33.01
C ASP A 32 26.48 -0.99 31.46
N ASP A 33 26.84 -2.15 30.90
CA ASP A 33 26.43 -2.48 29.52
C ASP A 33 25.03 -3.09 29.57
N TYR A 34 24.03 -2.22 29.75
CA TYR A 34 22.80 -2.39 29.01
C TYR A 34 23.15 -2.03 27.56
N ASP A 35 23.61 -3.01 26.79
CA ASP A 35 23.47 -2.97 25.35
C ASP A 35 21.95 -3.06 25.08
N ASP A 36 21.29 -1.93 25.30
CA ASP A 36 20.05 -1.54 24.63
C ASP A 36 20.47 -1.17 23.20
N ASP A 37 20.96 -2.16 22.46
CA ASP A 37 20.82 -2.15 21.00
C ASP A 37 19.31 -2.32 20.76
N ASP A 38 18.56 -1.25 21.00
CA ASP A 38 17.41 -0.90 20.16
C ASP A 38 18.05 -0.73 18.77
N ASP A 39 18.28 -1.86 18.10
CA ASP A 39 18.35 -1.91 16.65
C ASP A 39 16.94 -1.50 16.23
N ASP A 40 16.73 -0.19 16.16
CA ASP A 40 15.70 0.40 15.35
C ASP A 40 16.05 0.03 13.90
N ASP A 41 15.81 -1.23 13.53
CA ASP A 41 15.52 -1.65 12.15
C ASP A 41 14.23 -0.89 11.76
N TYR A 42 14.32 0.43 11.59
CA TYR A 42 13.41 1.14 10.73
C TYR A 42 13.66 0.52 9.36
N ASP A 43 12.76 -0.38 8.94
CA ASP A 43 12.66 -0.82 7.56
C ASP A 43 12.68 0.45 6.70
N ASP A 44 13.81 0.73 6.07
CA ASP A 44 14.03 1.84 5.10
C ASP A 44 13.27 1.58 3.78
N ASP A 45 12.30 0.67 3.82
CA ASP A 45 11.51 0.15 2.71
C ASP A 45 10.08 0.74 2.68
N ASP A 46 9.71 1.59 3.64
CA ASP A 46 8.44 2.32 3.61
C ASP A 46 8.54 3.49 2.63
N LEU A 47 7.67 3.48 1.61
CA LEU A 47 7.56 4.57 0.64
C LEU A 47 7.15 5.87 1.34
N GLU A 48 7.64 7.01 0.83
CA GLU A 48 7.16 8.31 1.30
C GLU A 48 5.69 8.50 0.86
N ASP A 49 4.85 8.98 1.77
CA ASP A 49 3.48 9.36 1.46
C ASP A 49 3.45 10.43 0.37
N ALA A 50 2.53 10.31 -0.59
CA ALA A 50 2.24 11.38 -1.53
C ALA A 50 1.80 12.63 -0.75
N GLY A 51 2.47 13.75 -1.03
CA GLY A 51 2.12 15.06 -0.50
C GLY A 51 0.77 15.54 -1.02
N GLU A 52 0.12 16.43 -0.27
CA GLU A 52 -1.17 17.02 -0.70
C GLU A 52 -1.06 17.77 -2.04
N ASP A 53 0.12 18.29 -2.38
CA ASP A 53 0.39 18.96 -3.65
C ASP A 53 0.71 18.01 -4.82
N GLU A 54 1.01 16.75 -4.54
CA GLU A 54 1.22 15.69 -5.53
C GLU A 54 -0.08 14.93 -5.81
N ILE A 55 -1.11 15.07 -4.97
CA ILE A 55 -2.41 14.43 -5.17
C ILE A 55 -3.35 15.40 -5.90
N ASP A 56 -3.61 15.15 -7.19
CA ASP A 56 -4.49 16.02 -7.98
C ASP A 56 -5.94 15.98 -7.45
N PHE A 57 -6.44 14.75 -7.20
CA PHE A 57 -7.71 14.51 -6.53
C PHE A 57 -7.93 13.04 -6.17
N VAL A 58 -8.85 12.84 -5.23
CA VAL A 58 -9.60 11.59 -5.04
C VAL A 58 -11.09 11.88 -5.23
N VAL A 59 -11.75 11.20 -6.17
CA VAL A 59 -13.17 11.39 -6.47
C VAL A 59 -13.91 10.06 -6.46
N ALA A 60 -15.04 10.00 -5.76
CA ALA A 60 -15.95 8.86 -5.81
C ALA A 60 -17.12 9.11 -6.75
N LEU A 61 -17.40 8.15 -7.62
CA LEU A 61 -18.55 8.07 -8.51
C LEU A 61 -19.52 7.00 -8.02
N TYR A 62 -20.80 7.34 -7.88
CA TYR A 62 -21.83 6.38 -7.47
C TYR A 62 -23.23 6.82 -7.91
N ASN A 63 -24.19 5.89 -7.85
CA ASN A 63 -25.59 6.22 -8.12
C ASN A 63 -26.35 6.37 -6.79
N ASP A 64 -27.06 7.48 -6.64
CA ASP A 64 -27.93 7.75 -5.50
C ASP A 64 -29.36 7.94 -6.00
N ASP A 65 -30.28 7.06 -5.60
CA ASP A 65 -31.69 7.06 -6.05
C ASP A 65 -31.89 7.18 -7.59
N GLY A 66 -30.95 6.63 -8.37
CA GLY A 66 -30.96 6.67 -9.84
C GLY A 66 -30.34 7.92 -10.46
N GLU A 67 -29.85 8.85 -9.65
CA GLU A 67 -29.06 10.00 -10.08
C GLU A 67 -27.57 9.70 -9.96
N ARG A 68 -26.81 10.11 -10.99
CA ARG A 68 -25.35 10.02 -10.94
C ARG A 68 -24.78 11.11 -10.07
N THR A 69 -23.92 10.70 -9.15
CA THR A 69 -23.27 11.57 -8.19
C THR A 69 -21.76 11.35 -8.26
N ALA A 70 -21.01 12.45 -8.21
CA ALA A 70 -19.58 12.44 -7.97
C ALA A 70 -19.28 13.34 -6.78
N VAL A 71 -18.43 12.90 -5.87
CA VAL A 71 -18.03 13.67 -4.69
C VAL A 71 -16.51 13.65 -4.53
N PRO A 72 -15.90 14.79 -4.16
CA PRO A 72 -14.51 14.77 -3.74
C PRO A 72 -14.39 13.98 -2.44
N MET A 73 -13.29 13.25 -2.30
CA MET A 73 -12.91 12.58 -1.06
C MET A 73 -11.68 13.26 -0.45
N GLU A 74 -11.26 12.79 0.71
CA GLU A 74 -10.03 13.27 1.36
C GLU A 74 -8.81 12.90 0.51
N PRO A 75 -7.92 13.86 0.17
CA PRO A 75 -6.74 13.60 -0.68
C PRO A 75 -5.87 12.46 -0.16
N MET A 76 -5.63 12.41 1.16
CA MET A 76 -4.79 11.40 1.80
C MET A 76 -5.25 9.95 1.63
N LEU A 77 -6.47 9.72 1.11
CA LEU A 77 -6.89 8.37 0.68
C LEU A 77 -6.06 7.84 -0.50
N ALA A 78 -5.32 8.70 -1.18
CA ALA A 78 -4.31 8.36 -2.16
C ALA A 78 -3.04 7.72 -1.57
N ASN A 79 -2.96 7.51 -0.26
CA ASN A 79 -1.85 6.80 0.40
C ASN A 79 -2.29 5.49 1.09
N ASP A 80 -3.59 5.15 1.07
CA ASP A 80 -4.13 3.97 1.75
C ASP A 80 -5.29 3.37 0.95
N LEU A 81 -4.98 2.31 0.18
CA LEU A 81 -5.97 1.63 -0.65
C LEU A 81 -7.09 1.00 0.19
N ASP A 82 -6.77 0.45 1.35
CA ASP A 82 -7.73 -0.23 2.22
C ASP A 82 -8.76 0.75 2.82
N GLU A 83 -8.32 1.93 3.23
CA GLU A 83 -9.21 3.00 3.69
C GLU A 83 -10.01 3.58 2.53
N LEU A 84 -9.42 3.79 1.34
CA LEU A 84 -10.17 4.19 0.13
C LEU A 84 -11.29 3.20 -0.17
N ILE A 85 -11.00 1.90 -0.22
CA ILE A 85 -12.01 0.85 -0.42
C ILE A 85 -13.06 0.92 0.70
N THR A 86 -12.64 1.09 1.96
CA THR A 86 -13.54 1.17 3.12
C THR A 86 -14.49 2.35 3.01
N GLN A 87 -14.05 3.51 2.53
CA GLN A 87 -14.90 4.67 2.29
C GLN A 87 -15.85 4.44 1.12
N LEU A 88 -15.38 3.89 0.00
CA LEU A 88 -16.22 3.56 -1.16
C LEU A 88 -17.34 2.57 -0.80
N ARG A 89 -17.08 1.58 0.09
CA ARG A 89 -18.09 0.64 0.59
C ARG A 89 -19.28 1.30 1.31
N ARG A 90 -19.11 2.52 1.82
CA ARG A 90 -20.16 3.26 2.55
C ARG A 90 -21.11 4.00 1.62
N LEU A 91 -20.74 4.19 0.36
CA LEU A 91 -21.54 4.92 -0.62
C LEU A 91 -22.71 4.06 -1.14
N PRO A 92 -23.87 4.69 -1.42
CA PRO A 92 -25.03 3.97 -1.94
C PRO A 92 -24.87 3.59 -3.42
N GLY A 93 -25.73 2.68 -3.89
CA GLY A 93 -25.87 2.34 -5.30
C GLY A 93 -25.76 0.84 -5.60
N ASP A 94 -26.74 0.31 -6.34
CA ASP A 94 -26.77 -1.11 -6.74
C ASP A 94 -25.59 -1.53 -7.63
N ALA A 95 -25.06 -0.57 -8.40
CA ALA A 95 -23.90 -0.77 -9.28
C ALA A 95 -22.55 -0.64 -8.56
N GLY A 96 -22.58 -0.36 -7.25
CA GLY A 96 -21.40 -0.02 -6.44
C GLY A 96 -20.94 1.42 -6.59
N ALA A 97 -19.77 1.69 -6.03
CA ALA A 97 -19.05 2.95 -6.15
C ALA A 97 -17.72 2.74 -6.89
N VAL A 98 -17.24 3.77 -7.57
CA VAL A 98 -15.94 3.81 -8.25
C VAL A 98 -15.13 4.97 -7.70
N GLY A 99 -13.98 4.72 -7.11
CA GLY A 99 -12.97 5.71 -6.79
C GLY A 99 -12.07 5.94 -8.00
N MET A 100 -11.75 7.21 -8.26
CA MET A 100 -10.77 7.65 -9.25
C MET A 100 -9.74 8.53 -8.53
N VAL A 101 -8.48 8.13 -8.63
CA VAL A 101 -7.32 8.78 -7.99
C VAL A 101 -6.37 9.20 -9.10
N SER A 102 -5.95 10.47 -9.09
CA SER A 102 -4.92 11.01 -9.99
C SER A 102 -3.77 11.53 -9.14
N ILE A 103 -2.54 11.19 -9.52
CA ILE A 103 -1.31 11.53 -8.79
C ILE A 103 -0.32 12.19 -9.75
N ASP A 104 0.15 13.36 -9.36
CA ASP A 104 1.15 14.22 -9.99
C ASP A 104 0.94 14.42 -11.50
N HIS A 105 -0.31 14.37 -11.99
CA HIS A 105 -0.63 14.35 -13.41
C HIS A 105 -0.01 13.18 -14.20
N GLN A 106 0.60 12.19 -13.53
CA GLN A 106 1.42 11.14 -14.13
C GLN A 106 0.66 9.83 -14.32
N PHE A 107 -0.04 9.37 -13.28
CA PHE A 107 -0.70 8.07 -13.30
C PHE A 107 -2.00 8.10 -12.51
N TYR A 108 -2.82 7.07 -12.70
CA TYR A 108 -4.11 6.97 -12.04
C TYR A 108 -4.43 5.56 -11.54
N VAL A 109 -5.24 5.54 -10.49
CA VAL A 109 -5.83 4.32 -9.93
C VAL A 109 -7.35 4.42 -9.99
N ILE A 110 -7.99 3.37 -10.48
CA ILE A 110 -9.44 3.20 -10.44
C ILE A 110 -9.77 2.03 -9.52
N VAL A 111 -10.65 2.27 -8.54
CA VAL A 111 -11.09 1.25 -7.59
C VAL A 111 -12.60 1.11 -7.68
N ARG A 112 -13.11 -0.07 -8.00
CA ARG A 112 -14.55 -0.33 -8.01
C ARG A 112 -14.94 -1.26 -6.87
N VAL A 113 -15.90 -0.82 -6.08
CA VAL A 113 -16.42 -1.55 -4.93
C VAL A 113 -17.89 -1.88 -5.14
N ARG A 114 -18.22 -3.17 -5.20
CA ARG A 114 -19.57 -3.72 -5.38
C ARG A 114 -19.87 -4.78 -4.32
N GLY A 115 -20.45 -4.34 -3.21
CA GLY A 115 -20.71 -5.22 -2.06
C GLY A 115 -19.40 -5.76 -1.48
N ARG A 116 -19.10 -7.04 -1.74
CA ARG A 116 -17.84 -7.68 -1.31
C ARG A 116 -16.78 -7.75 -2.41
N ASN A 117 -17.17 -7.50 -3.66
CA ASN A 117 -16.26 -7.53 -4.79
C ASN A 117 -15.55 -6.18 -4.88
N VAL A 118 -14.22 -6.24 -4.96
CA VAL A 118 -13.35 -5.09 -5.19
C VAL A 118 -12.55 -5.41 -6.44
N GLN A 119 -12.49 -4.47 -7.37
CA GLN A 119 -11.67 -4.50 -8.58
C GLN A 119 -10.80 -3.25 -8.54
N VAL A 120 -9.54 -3.37 -8.95
CA VAL A 120 -8.59 -2.27 -9.02
C VAL A 120 -7.96 -2.25 -10.41
N PHE A 121 -7.60 -1.07 -10.89
CA PHE A 121 -6.83 -0.85 -12.10
C PHE A 121 -5.82 0.26 -11.84
N LEU A 122 -4.56 0.01 -12.17
CA LEU A 122 -3.44 0.95 -12.11
C LEU A 122 -2.94 1.17 -13.54
N SER A 123 -2.83 2.43 -13.97
CA SER A 123 -2.44 2.79 -15.33
C SER A 123 -0.99 2.45 -15.66
N ASP A 124 -0.12 2.50 -14.65
CA ASP A 124 1.31 2.26 -14.78
C ASP A 124 1.83 1.54 -13.54
N SER A 125 2.21 0.28 -13.71
CA SER A 125 2.72 -0.61 -12.65
C SER A 125 4.11 -0.24 -12.15
N THR A 126 4.93 0.47 -12.94
CA THR A 126 6.27 0.90 -12.51
C THR A 126 6.19 1.91 -11.37
N GLN A 127 5.10 2.67 -11.30
CA GLN A 127 4.83 3.65 -10.24
C GLN A 127 4.73 3.03 -8.84
N ALA A 128 4.53 1.71 -8.73
CA ALA A 128 4.56 1.00 -7.45
C ALA A 128 5.93 1.01 -6.76
N ASN A 129 7.00 1.37 -7.49
CA ASN A 129 8.33 1.59 -6.91
C ASN A 129 8.41 2.88 -6.08
N ASP A 130 7.55 3.87 -6.35
CA ASP A 130 7.67 5.21 -5.78
C ASP A 130 6.43 5.64 -4.98
N TRP A 131 5.24 5.13 -5.31
CA TRP A 131 3.97 5.63 -4.78
C TRP A 131 3.21 4.61 -3.93
N PRO A 132 2.84 4.94 -2.67
CA PRO A 132 2.16 4.02 -1.75
C PRO A 132 0.90 3.37 -2.34
N ILE A 133 0.01 4.14 -2.99
CA ILE A 133 -1.22 3.58 -3.57
C ILE A 133 -0.97 2.61 -4.72
N ALA A 134 0.09 2.84 -5.51
CA ALA A 134 0.44 1.94 -6.60
C ALA A 134 1.03 0.63 -6.04
N ARG A 135 1.86 0.73 -5.00
CA ARG A 135 2.37 -0.43 -4.24
C ARG A 135 1.25 -1.24 -3.59
N ASP A 136 0.32 -0.57 -2.93
CA ASP A 136 -0.87 -1.19 -2.36
C ASP A 136 -1.70 -1.95 -3.42
N VAL A 137 -1.80 -1.42 -4.64
CA VAL A 137 -2.50 -2.11 -5.75
C VAL A 137 -1.77 -3.40 -6.12
N ALA A 138 -0.45 -3.37 -6.29
CA ALA A 138 0.34 -4.56 -6.58
C ALA A 138 0.21 -5.61 -5.46
N ASP A 139 0.31 -5.19 -4.20
CA ASP A 139 0.14 -6.05 -3.03
C ASP A 139 -1.27 -6.63 -2.93
N PHE A 140 -2.29 -5.83 -3.21
CA PHE A 140 -3.69 -6.26 -3.24
C PHE A 140 -3.95 -7.34 -4.30
N LEU A 141 -3.33 -7.21 -5.47
CA LEU A 141 -3.42 -8.18 -6.55
C LEU A 141 -2.52 -9.40 -6.32
N GLY A 142 -1.49 -9.27 -5.48
CA GLY A 142 -0.44 -10.27 -5.30
C GLY A 142 0.42 -10.43 -6.55
N GLU A 143 0.65 -9.33 -7.26
CA GLU A 143 1.46 -9.26 -8.47
C GLU A 143 2.85 -8.67 -8.15
N ASP A 144 3.86 -9.09 -8.92
CA ASP A 144 5.22 -8.58 -8.76
C ASP A 144 5.32 -7.15 -9.33
N ILE A 145 6.04 -6.26 -8.64
CA ILE A 145 6.33 -4.91 -9.12
C ILE A 145 7.44 -5.00 -10.19
N PRO A 146 7.26 -4.41 -11.38
CA PRO A 146 8.29 -4.39 -12.42
C PRO A 146 9.49 -3.50 -12.02
N ASP A 147 10.63 -3.70 -12.70
CA ASP A 147 11.79 -2.84 -12.47
C ASP A 147 11.45 -1.39 -12.90
N PRO A 148 11.96 -0.35 -12.22
CA PRO A 148 11.66 1.04 -12.55
C PRO A 148 12.19 1.49 -13.94
N ASP A 149 13.08 0.70 -14.55
CA ASP A 149 13.61 0.93 -15.90
C ASP A 149 12.80 0.19 -17.00
N ASP A 150 11.78 -0.58 -16.64
CA ASP A 150 10.90 -1.28 -17.60
C ASP A 150 9.92 -0.31 -18.30
N ASP A 151 9.32 -0.77 -19.39
CA ASP A 151 8.28 0.00 -20.08
C ASP A 151 7.00 0.04 -19.20
N PRO A 152 6.25 1.16 -19.18
CA PRO A 152 5.04 1.27 -18.39
C PRO A 152 3.94 0.32 -18.88
N GLU A 153 3.39 -0.48 -17.97
CA GLU A 153 2.32 -1.44 -18.25
C GLU A 153 1.20 -1.31 -17.22
N THR A 154 -0.05 -1.48 -17.67
CA THR A 154 -1.22 -1.47 -16.78
C THR A 154 -1.25 -2.69 -15.86
N MET A 155 -1.88 -2.55 -14.69
CA MET A 155 -2.04 -3.64 -13.73
C MET A 155 -3.48 -3.69 -13.20
N GLY A 156 -4.01 -4.91 -13.00
CA GLY A 156 -5.37 -5.13 -12.48
C GLY A 156 -6.44 -5.41 -13.54
N ASP A 157 -7.68 -4.98 -13.28
CA ASP A 157 -8.87 -5.37 -14.05
C ASP A 157 -9.29 -4.30 -15.07
N GLY A 158 -8.83 -4.43 -16.32
CA GLY A 158 -9.20 -3.54 -17.43
C GLY A 158 -10.67 -3.64 -17.85
N ASP A 159 -11.40 -4.69 -17.48
CA ASP A 159 -12.82 -4.86 -17.80
C ASP A 159 -13.74 -4.32 -16.69
N MET A 160 -13.17 -3.72 -15.63
CA MET A 160 -13.93 -3.30 -14.46
C MET A 160 -15.03 -2.27 -14.76
N LEU A 161 -14.98 -1.56 -15.89
CA LEU A 161 -15.98 -0.58 -16.34
C LEU A 161 -16.77 -1.04 -17.59
N ALA A 162 -16.62 -2.29 -18.02
CA ALA A 162 -17.21 -2.79 -19.27
C ALA A 162 -18.75 -2.69 -19.29
N ASP A 163 -19.40 -2.87 -18.14
CA ASP A 163 -20.86 -2.69 -18.02
C ASP A 163 -21.34 -1.25 -18.21
N ALA A 164 -20.43 -0.27 -18.10
CA ALA A 164 -20.67 1.14 -18.36
C ALA A 164 -20.18 1.59 -19.75
N GLY A 165 -19.63 0.67 -20.56
CA GLY A 165 -19.22 0.92 -21.94
C GLY A 165 -17.75 1.28 -22.14
N VAL A 166 -16.89 1.01 -21.15
CA VAL A 166 -15.43 1.13 -21.26
C VAL A 166 -14.82 -0.23 -20.96
N GLY A 167 -14.34 -0.94 -21.99
CA GLY A 167 -13.75 -2.28 -21.82
C GLY A 167 -12.24 -2.25 -21.70
N GLU A 168 -11.62 -3.42 -21.55
CA GLU A 168 -10.16 -3.59 -21.42
C GLU A 168 -9.35 -2.83 -22.49
N PHE A 169 -9.66 -3.01 -23.77
CA PHE A 169 -8.98 -2.29 -24.85
C PHE A 169 -9.12 -0.76 -24.77
N ASP A 170 -10.24 -0.26 -24.26
CA ASP A 170 -10.40 1.18 -24.06
C ASP A 170 -9.53 1.64 -22.88
N MET A 171 -9.49 0.87 -21.78
CA MET A 171 -8.66 1.14 -20.60
C MET A 171 -7.16 1.13 -20.92
N GLU A 172 -6.68 0.14 -21.70
CA GLU A 172 -5.31 0.10 -22.18
C GLU A 172 -4.99 1.32 -23.06
N ALA A 173 -5.88 1.66 -24.00
CA ALA A 173 -5.68 2.80 -24.89
C ALA A 173 -5.65 4.15 -24.13
N PHE A 174 -6.33 4.24 -22.98
CA PHE A 174 -6.24 5.40 -22.09
C PHE A 174 -4.90 5.45 -21.37
N ALA A 175 -4.42 4.32 -20.85
CA ALA A 175 -3.14 4.26 -20.15
C ALA A 175 -1.94 4.56 -21.09
N GLU A 176 -2.05 4.20 -22.37
CA GLU A 176 -1.04 4.50 -23.39
C GLU A 176 -1.12 5.94 -23.94
N ALA A 177 -2.10 6.74 -23.52
CA ALA A 177 -2.29 8.10 -24.03
C ALA A 177 -1.21 9.05 -23.49
N ASP A 178 -0.72 9.95 -24.35
CA ASP A 178 0.21 11.02 -23.99
C ASP A 178 -0.58 12.25 -23.48
N GLU A 179 -1.37 12.03 -22.42
CA GLU A 179 -2.26 13.01 -21.78
C GLU A 179 -2.10 12.91 -20.25
N ASP A 180 -2.34 14.01 -19.53
CA ASP A 180 -2.21 14.02 -18.07
C ASP A 180 -3.28 13.13 -17.41
N SER A 181 -2.95 12.50 -16.29
CA SER A 181 -3.82 11.51 -15.64
C SER A 181 -5.20 12.06 -15.22
N ASP A 182 -5.27 13.35 -14.86
CA ASP A 182 -6.52 14.03 -14.53
C ASP A 182 -7.41 14.24 -15.76
N GLU A 183 -6.82 14.56 -16.91
CA GLU A 183 -7.52 14.68 -18.19
C GLU A 183 -8.07 13.31 -18.61
N ILE A 184 -7.26 12.25 -18.53
CA ILE A 184 -7.68 10.88 -18.83
C ILE A 184 -8.85 10.44 -17.95
N LEU A 185 -8.77 10.66 -16.64
CA LEU A 185 -9.86 10.29 -15.72
C LEU A 185 -11.14 11.09 -15.96
N ALA A 186 -11.04 12.37 -16.37
CA ALA A 186 -12.21 13.14 -16.79
C ALA A 186 -12.88 12.53 -18.03
N ASP A 187 -12.07 12.02 -18.95
CA ASP A 187 -12.50 11.40 -20.20
C ASP A 187 -13.15 10.02 -19.98
N ILE A 188 -12.59 9.22 -19.07
CA ILE A 188 -13.19 7.97 -18.59
C ILE A 188 -14.52 8.29 -17.89
N ALA A 189 -14.54 9.25 -16.96
CA ALA A 189 -15.75 9.67 -16.26
C ALA A 189 -16.84 10.14 -17.24
N ALA A 190 -16.48 10.83 -18.32
CA ALA A 190 -17.42 11.20 -19.37
C ALA A 190 -17.98 9.99 -20.13
N ARG A 191 -17.15 8.99 -20.46
CA ARG A 191 -17.58 7.74 -21.12
C ARG A 191 -18.51 6.90 -20.25
N VAL A 192 -18.22 6.77 -18.95
CA VAL A 192 -19.12 6.13 -17.97
C VAL A 192 -20.24 7.06 -17.49
N HIS A 193 -20.34 8.23 -18.13
CA HIS A 193 -21.43 9.19 -18.09
C HIS A 193 -21.61 9.96 -16.76
N PHE A 194 -20.53 10.19 -16.03
CA PHE A 194 -20.39 11.03 -14.84
C PHE A 194 -19.75 12.40 -15.12
N GLY A 195 -19.36 12.70 -16.37
CA GLY A 195 -18.57 13.89 -16.74
C GLY A 195 -18.91 15.20 -15.99
N PRO A 196 -20.14 15.75 -16.10
CA PRO A 196 -20.49 17.01 -15.43
C PRO A 196 -20.46 16.98 -13.90
N GLN A 197 -20.63 15.81 -13.30
CA GLN A 197 -20.52 15.60 -11.86
C GLN A 197 -19.06 15.55 -11.45
N PHE A 198 -18.27 14.75 -12.17
CA PHE A 198 -16.85 14.57 -11.94
C PHE A 198 -16.09 15.89 -12.04
N GLU A 199 -16.31 16.66 -13.12
CA GLU A 199 -15.68 17.98 -13.33
C GLU A 199 -15.94 18.94 -12.16
N ARG A 200 -17.14 18.89 -11.55
CA ARG A 200 -17.44 19.70 -10.37
C ARG A 200 -16.72 19.21 -9.11
N ALA A 201 -16.58 17.90 -8.96
CA ALA A 201 -15.93 17.27 -7.81
C ALA A 201 -14.42 17.50 -7.86
N SER A 202 -13.74 17.18 -8.97
CA SER A 202 -12.29 17.32 -9.11
C SER A 202 -11.82 18.76 -8.91
N ASN A 203 -12.52 19.74 -9.48
CA ASN A 203 -12.21 21.18 -9.28
C ASN A 203 -12.41 21.69 -7.84
N THR A 204 -13.07 20.92 -6.98
CA THR A 204 -13.22 21.24 -5.55
C THR A 204 -12.07 20.67 -4.74
N SER A 205 -11.51 19.53 -5.15
CA SER A 205 -10.35 18.91 -4.51
C SER A 205 -9.06 19.74 -4.65
N VAL A 206 -8.92 20.51 -5.74
CA VAL A 206 -7.74 21.36 -6.03
C VAL A 206 -7.73 22.69 -5.23
N ARG A 207 -8.62 22.88 -4.24
CA ARG A 207 -8.82 24.18 -3.55
C ARG A 207 -8.60 24.19 -2.05
#